data_AF-A0A368FNX0-F1
#
_entry.id   AF-A0A368FNX0-F1
#
_cell.length_a   1.000
_cell.length_b   1.000
_cell.length_c   1.000
_cell.angle_alpha   90.00
_cell.angle_beta   90.00
_cell.angle_gamma   90.00
#
_symmetry.space_group_name_H-M   'P 1'
#
loop_
_entity.id
_entity.type
_entity.pdbx_description
1 polymer ?
#
loop_
_entity_poly.entity_id
_entity_poly.type
_entity_poly.pdbx_seq_one_letter_code
_entity_poly.pdbx_strand_id
1 'polypeptide(L)'
;MSECLRVIENACALISKVTAPQHWRAPHLLQASLNSLRDAVTTAHEALDMFVDGTGRIAIDRKNPKAEELDGLLKPLLDTKNHLASLRKSLDSAGWTVSVLSRDSESSRSMDALEQFIAALHKAPSDCRRFLQWTQLLAPSPTVVFLSPMSNIKPELPKPINTSQPRMPERSSNSLGSPPFLDETKRLSSSSTSTVTSSDSSQPSSILVTKHNGDKPKGRVTFADE
;
A
#
# COMPACT_ATOMS: atom_id res chain seq x y z
N MET A 1 1.85 -8.18 6.71
CA MET A 1 0.47 -8.68 6.48
C MET A 1 -0.58 -7.78 7.15
N SER A 2 -0.66 -7.66 8.48
CA SER A 2 -1.69 -6.81 9.14
C SER A 2 -1.64 -5.34 8.70
N GLU A 3 -0.43 -4.77 8.62
CA GLU A 3 -0.26 -3.39 8.14
C GLU A 3 -0.65 -3.25 6.67
N CYS A 4 -0.29 -4.23 5.83
CA CYS A 4 -0.69 -4.27 4.42
C CYS A 4 -2.22 -4.28 4.29
N LEU A 5 -2.93 -5.10 5.09
CA LEU A 5 -4.40 -5.12 5.12
C LEU A 5 -4.97 -3.74 5.49
N ARG A 6 -4.42 -3.08 6.52
CA ARG A 6 -4.85 -1.72 6.91
C ARG A 6 -4.69 -0.73 5.75
N VAL A 7 -3.59 -0.81 5.01
CA VAL A 7 -3.34 0.04 3.83
C VAL A 7 -4.33 -0.26 2.70
N ILE A 8 -4.60 -1.54 2.42
CA ILE A 8 -5.60 -1.97 1.42
C ILE A 8 -6.99 -1.41 1.79
N GLU A 9 -7.41 -1.54 3.05
CA GLU A 9 -8.70 -1.05 3.54
C GLU A 9 -8.81 0.48 3.40
N ASN A 10 -7.75 1.22 3.74
CA ASN A 10 -7.73 2.68 3.60
C ASN A 10 -7.81 3.12 2.14
N ALA A 11 -7.05 2.47 1.24
CA ALA A 11 -7.10 2.77 -0.18
C ALA A 11 -8.49 2.45 -0.77
N CYS A 12 -9.10 1.33 -0.35
CA CYS A 12 -10.44 0.93 -0.72
C CYS A 12 -11.51 1.95 -0.25
N ALA A 13 -11.37 2.47 0.98
CA ALA A 13 -12.25 3.53 1.49
C ALA A 13 -12.08 4.85 0.71
N LEU A 14 -10.84 5.21 0.34
CA LEU A 14 -10.58 6.41 -0.46
C LEU A 14 -11.18 6.29 -1.86
N ILE A 15 -10.98 5.15 -2.53
CA ILE A 15 -11.60 4.85 -3.82
C ILE A 15 -13.12 4.94 -3.70
N SER A 16 -13.71 4.31 -2.68
CA SER A 16 -15.15 4.33 -2.45
C SER A 16 -15.68 5.75 -2.24
N LYS A 17 -14.92 6.62 -1.57
CA LYS A 17 -15.25 8.05 -1.41
C LYS A 17 -15.23 8.80 -2.74
N VAL A 18 -14.24 8.54 -3.60
CA VAL A 18 -14.15 9.13 -4.93
C VAL A 18 -15.29 8.65 -5.82
N THR A 19 -15.68 7.38 -5.71
CA THR A 19 -16.71 6.75 -6.55
C THR A 19 -18.13 6.84 -5.99
N ALA A 20 -18.31 7.44 -4.80
CA ALA A 20 -19.61 7.57 -4.15
C ALA A 20 -20.58 8.54 -4.84
N PRO A 21 -20.14 9.69 -5.38
CA PRO A 21 -21.04 10.61 -6.08
C PRO A 21 -21.70 9.97 -7.30
N GLN A 22 -22.97 10.30 -7.54
CA GLN A 22 -23.60 10.01 -8.82
C GLN A 22 -22.80 10.73 -9.91
N HIS A 23 -22.48 10.02 -11.00
CA HIS A 23 -21.64 10.54 -12.08
C HIS A 23 -20.22 10.94 -11.64
N TRP A 24 -19.59 10.23 -10.70
CA TRP A 24 -18.19 10.47 -10.30
C TRP A 24 -17.19 10.51 -11.46
N ARG A 25 -17.55 9.94 -12.62
CA ARG A 25 -16.79 9.97 -13.87
C ARG A 25 -17.04 11.20 -14.75
N ALA A 26 -17.92 12.11 -14.35
CA ALA A 26 -18.08 13.39 -15.05
C ALA A 26 -16.72 14.11 -15.08
N PRO A 27 -16.29 14.64 -16.24
CA PRO A 27 -14.92 15.15 -16.42
C PRO A 27 -14.46 16.11 -15.32
N HIS A 28 -15.33 17.02 -14.89
CA HIS A 28 -15.03 18.01 -13.86
C HIS A 28 -14.86 17.43 -12.45
N LEU A 29 -15.59 16.36 -12.10
CA LEU A 29 -15.45 15.67 -10.80
C LEU A 29 -14.24 14.74 -10.81
N LEU A 30 -14.05 14.02 -11.92
CA LEU A 30 -12.93 13.13 -12.09
C LEU A 30 -11.61 13.89 -12.10
N GLN A 31 -11.53 15.03 -12.80
CA GLN A 31 -10.33 15.87 -12.84
C GLN A 31 -9.83 16.27 -11.44
N ALA A 32 -10.75 16.58 -10.51
CA ALA A 32 -10.40 16.97 -9.15
C ALA A 32 -9.87 15.80 -8.29
N SER A 33 -10.26 14.57 -8.63
CA SER A 33 -9.97 13.36 -7.84
C SER A 33 -9.00 12.38 -8.52
N LEU A 34 -8.63 12.62 -9.78
CA LEU A 34 -7.88 11.71 -10.64
C LEU A 34 -6.55 11.25 -10.04
N ASN A 35 -5.73 12.21 -9.56
CA ASN A 35 -4.44 11.88 -8.96
C ASN A 35 -4.62 11.03 -7.69
N SER A 36 -5.56 11.43 -6.84
CA SER A 36 -5.91 10.69 -5.61
C SER A 36 -6.38 9.27 -5.92
N LEU A 37 -7.22 9.11 -6.95
CA LEU A 37 -7.71 7.82 -7.42
C LEU A 37 -6.55 6.93 -7.92
N ARG A 38 -5.67 7.47 -8.77
CA ARG A 38 -4.50 6.77 -9.28
C ARG A 38 -3.57 6.32 -8.15
N ASP A 39 -3.27 7.22 -7.22
CA ASP A 39 -2.36 6.95 -6.12
C ASP A 39 -2.97 5.90 -5.17
N ALA A 40 -4.28 5.94 -4.92
CA ALA A 40 -4.96 4.90 -4.15
C ALA A 40 -4.99 3.53 -4.86
N VAL A 41 -5.24 3.50 -6.18
CA VAL A 41 -5.17 2.27 -6.99
C VAL A 41 -3.77 1.66 -6.94
N THR A 42 -2.74 2.49 -7.07
CA THR A 42 -1.33 2.10 -6.95
C THR A 42 -1.03 1.54 -5.57
N THR A 43 -1.39 2.29 -4.53
CA THR A 43 -1.15 1.92 -3.12
C THR A 43 -1.86 0.61 -2.76
N ALA A 44 -3.11 0.43 -3.20
CA ALA A 44 -3.87 -0.79 -2.97
C ALA A 44 -3.21 -2.01 -3.61
N HIS A 45 -2.77 -1.88 -4.86
CA HIS A 45 -2.09 -2.95 -5.57
C HIS A 45 -0.77 -3.33 -4.90
N GLU A 46 0.07 -2.36 -4.55
CA GLU A 46 1.37 -2.61 -3.90
C GLU A 46 1.20 -3.20 -2.50
N ALA A 47 0.21 -2.74 -1.75
CA ALA A 47 -0.10 -3.31 -0.44
C ALA A 47 -0.60 -4.76 -0.55
N LEU A 48 -1.41 -5.09 -1.57
CA LEU A 48 -1.84 -6.47 -1.83
C LEU A 48 -0.66 -7.35 -2.26
N ASP A 49 0.23 -6.84 -3.10
CA ASP A 49 1.44 -7.55 -3.52
C ASP A 49 2.31 -7.90 -2.32
N MET A 50 2.61 -6.92 -1.46
CA MET A 50 3.34 -7.12 -0.21
C MET A 50 2.60 -8.04 0.78
N PHE A 51 1.27 -8.03 0.79
CA PHE A 51 0.49 -8.95 1.61
C PHE A 51 0.72 -10.39 1.18
N VAL A 52 0.58 -10.66 -0.13
CA VAL A 52 0.80 -11.98 -0.74
C VAL A 52 2.24 -12.44 -0.58
N ASP A 53 3.23 -11.57 -0.78
CA ASP A 53 4.63 -11.93 -0.52
C ASP A 53 4.87 -12.31 0.96
N GLY A 54 4.15 -11.66 1.87
CA GLY A 54 4.16 -11.99 3.29
C GLY A 54 3.67 -13.41 3.59
N THR A 55 2.77 -13.97 2.78
CA THR A 55 2.24 -15.33 3.00
C THR A 55 3.26 -16.41 2.65
N GLY A 56 4.21 -16.13 1.75
CA GLY A 56 5.31 -17.04 1.40
C GLY A 56 6.26 -17.36 2.58
N ARG A 57 6.11 -16.66 3.70
CA ARG A 57 6.86 -16.92 4.95
C ARG A 57 6.25 -18.01 5.82
N ILE A 58 5.09 -18.53 5.44
CA ILE A 58 4.42 -19.61 6.16
C ILE A 58 4.79 -20.91 5.45
N ALA A 59 5.64 -21.71 6.09
CA ALA A 59 6.03 -23.02 5.60
C ALA A 59 5.23 -24.10 6.32
N ILE A 60 4.47 -24.90 5.57
CA ILE A 60 3.69 -26.02 6.09
C ILE A 60 4.14 -27.29 5.38
N ASP A 61 4.39 -28.36 6.15
CA ASP A 61 4.66 -29.68 5.58
C ASP A 61 3.45 -30.14 4.73
N ARG A 62 3.70 -30.62 3.51
CA ARG A 62 2.66 -31.13 2.60
C ARG A 62 1.85 -32.28 3.18
N LYS A 63 2.37 -33.00 4.19
CA LYS A 63 1.62 -34.05 4.90
C LYS A 63 0.64 -33.50 5.93
N ASN A 64 0.73 -32.22 6.28
CA ASN A 64 -0.18 -31.58 7.23
C ASN A 64 -1.47 -31.15 6.50
N PRO A 65 -2.67 -31.47 7.03
CA PRO A 65 -3.94 -31.05 6.42
C PRO A 65 -4.10 -29.53 6.26
N LYS A 66 -3.37 -28.74 7.06
CA LYS A 66 -3.31 -27.27 6.93
C LYS A 66 -2.66 -26.79 5.64
N ALA A 67 -1.91 -27.64 4.93
CA ALA A 67 -1.34 -27.30 3.63
C ALA A 67 -2.45 -27.09 2.58
N GLU A 68 -3.48 -27.94 2.57
CA GLU A 68 -4.62 -27.80 1.65
C GLU A 68 -5.47 -26.56 1.99
N GLU A 69 -5.66 -26.29 3.28
CA GLU A 69 -6.32 -25.05 3.73
C GLU A 69 -5.55 -23.80 3.29
N LEU A 70 -4.22 -23.82 3.41
CA LEU A 70 -3.35 -22.73 2.95
C LEU A 70 -3.52 -22.49 1.45
N ASP A 71 -3.44 -23.55 0.65
CA ASP A 71 -3.59 -23.47 -0.81
C ASP A 71 -4.97 -22.92 -1.21
N GLY A 72 -6.03 -23.37 -0.53
CA GLY A 72 -7.39 -22.88 -0.73
C GLY A 72 -7.58 -21.39 -0.42
N LEU A 73 -6.85 -20.88 0.58
CA LEU A 73 -6.87 -19.45 0.94
C LEU A 73 -5.95 -18.60 0.05
N LEU A 74 -4.82 -19.15 -0.40
CA LEU A 74 -3.84 -18.42 -1.23
C LEU A 74 -4.28 -18.25 -2.67
N LYS A 75 -4.91 -19.28 -3.26
CA LYS A 75 -5.34 -19.25 -4.65
C LYS A 75 -6.18 -18.02 -5.02
N PRO A 76 -7.28 -17.69 -4.32
CA PRO A 76 -8.07 -16.50 -4.66
C PRO A 76 -7.31 -15.19 -4.46
N LEU A 77 -6.37 -15.12 -3.49
CA LEU A 77 -5.53 -13.95 -3.27
C LEU A 77 -4.54 -13.74 -4.43
N LEU A 78 -3.90 -14.82 -4.91
CA LEU A 78 -3.00 -14.79 -6.06
C LEU A 78 -3.74 -14.42 -7.34
N ASP A 79 -4.91 -15.01 -7.57
CA ASP A 79 -5.75 -14.71 -8.74
C ASP A 79 -6.17 -13.23 -8.73
N THR A 80 -6.61 -12.71 -7.58
CA THR A 80 -6.97 -11.29 -7.41
C THR A 80 -5.78 -10.38 -7.60
N LYS A 81 -4.61 -10.70 -7.02
CA LYS A 81 -3.36 -9.95 -7.21
C LYS A 81 -2.99 -9.84 -8.68
N ASN A 82 -2.96 -10.98 -9.39
CA ASN A 82 -2.57 -11.03 -10.79
C ASN A 82 -3.58 -10.28 -11.68
N HIS A 83 -4.87 -10.40 -11.38
CA HIS A 83 -5.91 -9.67 -12.08
C HIS A 83 -5.77 -8.14 -11.90
N LEU A 84 -5.60 -7.68 -10.65
CA LEU A 84 -5.38 -6.27 -10.35
C LEU A 84 -4.08 -5.74 -10.99
N ALA A 85 -3.02 -6.54 -11.05
CA ALA A 85 -1.77 -6.18 -11.72
C ALA A 85 -1.97 -5.95 -13.22
N SER A 86 -2.72 -6.85 -13.89
CA SER A 86 -3.05 -6.71 -15.31
C SER A 86 -3.90 -5.46 -15.58
N LEU A 87 -4.90 -5.21 -14.74
CA LEU A 87 -5.77 -4.04 -14.86
C LEU A 87 -5.02 -2.74 -14.61
N ARG A 88 -4.17 -2.69 -13.58
CA ARG A 88 -3.29 -1.54 -13.31
C ARG A 88 -2.40 -1.24 -14.51
N LYS A 89 -1.72 -2.25 -15.07
CA LYS A 89 -0.87 -2.08 -16.25
C LYS A 89 -1.65 -1.54 -17.45
N SER A 90 -2.89 -2.01 -17.64
CA SER A 90 -3.78 -1.48 -18.68
C SER A 90 -4.10 0.00 -18.46
N LEU A 91 -4.47 0.39 -17.24
CA LEU A 91 -4.74 1.79 -16.87
C LEU A 91 -3.51 2.70 -17.03
N ASP A 92 -2.35 2.21 -16.63
CA ASP A 92 -1.06 2.90 -16.78
C ASP A 92 -0.73 3.12 -18.26
N SER A 93 -0.94 2.09 -19.09
CA SER A 93 -0.71 2.19 -20.55
C SER A 93 -1.68 3.15 -21.24
N ALA A 94 -2.87 3.34 -20.69
CA ALA A 94 -3.86 4.30 -21.17
C ALA A 94 -3.59 5.74 -20.70
N GLY A 95 -2.61 5.94 -19.82
CA GLY A 95 -2.05 7.25 -19.47
C GLY A 95 -2.79 8.04 -18.38
N TRP A 96 -3.75 7.43 -17.66
CA TRP A 96 -4.50 8.08 -16.58
C TRP A 96 -5.00 9.49 -16.93
N THR A 97 -5.72 9.64 -18.04
CA THR A 97 -6.28 10.93 -18.46
C THR A 97 -7.79 10.98 -18.21
N VAL A 98 -8.33 12.19 -18.00
CA VAL A 98 -9.77 12.36 -17.84
C VAL A 98 -10.52 11.91 -19.08
N SER A 99 -10.05 12.21 -20.30
CA SER A 99 -10.74 11.81 -21.53
C SER A 99 -10.89 10.29 -21.70
N VAL A 100 -9.94 9.51 -21.19
CA VAL A 100 -9.98 8.03 -21.25
C VAL A 100 -10.90 7.45 -20.18
N LEU A 101 -10.93 8.07 -18.99
CA LEU A 101 -11.62 7.53 -17.81
C LEU A 101 -13.01 8.13 -17.60
N SER A 102 -13.28 9.31 -18.17
CA SER A 102 -14.60 9.92 -18.21
C SER A 102 -15.44 9.17 -19.24
N ARG A 103 -16.64 8.74 -18.85
CA ARG A 103 -17.57 8.07 -19.77
C ARG A 103 -18.54 9.08 -20.38
N ASP A 104 -18.68 9.03 -21.70
CA ASP A 104 -19.94 9.29 -22.41
C ASP A 104 -20.50 7.92 -22.79
N SER A 105 -21.68 7.57 -22.31
CA SER A 105 -22.19 6.20 -22.30
C SER A 105 -22.73 5.74 -23.66
N GLU A 106 -21.96 4.97 -24.44
CA GLU A 106 -22.51 4.20 -25.59
C GLU A 106 -22.64 2.68 -25.33
N SER A 107 -21.90 2.13 -24.37
CA SER A 107 -22.06 0.73 -23.94
C SER A 107 -22.15 0.64 -22.42
N SER A 108 -23.38 0.59 -21.91
CA SER A 108 -23.68 0.42 -20.48
C SER A 108 -23.48 -1.03 -19.99
N ARG A 109 -23.05 -1.97 -20.86
CA ARG A 109 -23.11 -3.42 -20.59
C ARG A 109 -21.78 -4.08 -20.26
N SER A 110 -20.63 -3.45 -20.50
CA SER A 110 -19.31 -4.00 -20.18
C SER A 110 -18.57 -3.12 -19.19
N MET A 111 -18.11 -3.71 -18.07
CA MET A 111 -17.23 -3.00 -17.13
C MET A 111 -15.89 -2.70 -17.78
N ASP A 112 -15.43 -1.46 -17.70
CA ASP A 112 -14.08 -1.08 -18.12
C ASP A 112 -13.01 -1.55 -17.12
N ALA A 113 -11.73 -1.37 -17.47
CA ALA A 113 -10.62 -1.82 -16.64
C ALA A 113 -10.61 -1.19 -15.24
N LEU A 114 -11.05 0.07 -15.10
CA LEU A 114 -11.10 0.77 -13.80
C LEU A 114 -12.27 0.26 -12.96
N GLU A 115 -13.44 0.03 -13.57
CA GLU A 115 -14.60 -0.60 -12.90
C GLU A 115 -14.28 -2.02 -12.44
N GLN A 116 -13.63 -2.83 -13.30
CA GLN A 116 -13.16 -4.17 -12.94
C GLN A 116 -12.14 -4.10 -11.78
N PHE A 117 -11.23 -3.12 -11.80
CA PHE A 117 -10.23 -2.95 -10.73
C PHE A 117 -10.91 -2.65 -9.40
N ILE A 118 -11.84 -1.69 -9.38
CA ILE A 118 -12.59 -1.30 -8.18
C ILE A 118 -13.39 -2.51 -7.64
N ALA A 119 -14.10 -3.21 -8.50
CA ALA A 119 -14.90 -4.37 -8.12
C ALA A 119 -14.07 -5.52 -7.56
N ALA A 120 -12.90 -5.79 -8.14
CA ALA A 120 -11.96 -6.80 -7.64
C ALA A 120 -11.33 -6.36 -6.31
N LEU A 121 -10.94 -5.09 -6.19
CA LEU A 121 -10.37 -4.55 -4.96
C LEU A 121 -11.35 -4.58 -3.79
N HIS A 122 -12.65 -4.36 -4.01
CA HIS A 122 -13.66 -4.45 -2.92
C HIS A 122 -13.71 -5.83 -2.25
N LYS A 123 -13.33 -6.89 -2.95
CA LYS A 123 -13.28 -8.26 -2.39
C LYS A 123 -11.99 -8.54 -1.61
N ALA A 124 -10.87 -7.97 -2.05
CA ALA A 124 -9.54 -8.27 -1.51
C ALA A 124 -9.39 -8.11 0.01
N PRO A 125 -9.90 -7.05 0.68
CA PRO A 125 -9.83 -6.93 2.14
C PRO A 125 -10.46 -8.10 2.88
N SER A 126 -11.57 -8.64 2.36
CA SER A 126 -12.28 -9.74 3.03
C SER A 126 -11.48 -11.04 2.98
N ASP A 127 -10.82 -11.31 1.85
CA ASP A 127 -9.96 -12.47 1.67
C ASP A 127 -8.66 -12.33 2.49
N CYS A 128 -8.07 -11.13 2.52
CA CYS A 128 -6.90 -10.82 3.35
C CYS A 128 -7.21 -10.99 4.85
N ARG A 129 -8.39 -10.53 5.32
CA ARG A 129 -8.84 -10.75 6.70
C ARG A 129 -9.02 -12.22 7.01
N ARG A 130 -9.68 -12.98 6.13
CA ARG A 130 -9.87 -14.43 6.30
C ARG A 130 -8.52 -15.14 6.43
N PHE A 131 -7.57 -14.81 5.55
CA PHE A 131 -6.21 -15.35 5.61
C PHE A 131 -5.53 -14.99 6.94
N LEU A 132 -5.56 -13.72 7.33
CA LEU A 132 -4.92 -13.25 8.55
C LEU A 132 -5.50 -13.93 9.80
N GLN A 133 -6.83 -14.06 9.88
CA GLN A 133 -7.51 -14.78 10.96
C GLN A 133 -7.08 -16.24 11.00
N TRP A 134 -7.02 -16.91 9.85
CA TRP A 134 -6.53 -18.29 9.77
C TRP A 134 -5.07 -18.40 10.26
N THR A 135 -4.19 -17.45 9.90
CA THR A 135 -2.80 -17.45 10.40
C THR A 135 -2.70 -17.24 11.91
N GLN A 136 -3.62 -16.49 12.52
CA GLN A 136 -3.65 -16.27 13.97
C GLN A 136 -4.12 -17.52 14.73
N LEU A 137 -4.87 -18.41 14.07
CA LEU A 137 -5.33 -19.68 14.64
C LEU A 137 -4.31 -20.82 14.46
N LEU A 138 -3.27 -20.63 13.65
CA LEU A 138 -2.20 -21.61 13.47
C LEU A 138 -1.30 -21.65 14.71
N ALA A 139 -1.27 -22.80 15.36
CA ALA A 139 -0.27 -23.09 16.39
C ALA A 139 1.07 -23.46 15.70
N PRO A 140 2.19 -22.80 16.06
CA PRO A 140 3.51 -23.21 15.61
C PRO A 140 3.77 -24.68 15.97
N SER A 141 4.30 -25.45 15.03
CA SER A 141 4.62 -26.87 15.22
C SER A 141 5.78 -27.27 14.33
N PRO A 142 6.39 -28.46 14.50
CA PRO A 142 7.44 -28.95 13.59
C PRO A 142 7.01 -29.01 12.12
N THR A 143 5.69 -29.06 11.87
CA THR A 143 5.10 -29.10 10.53
C THR A 143 4.54 -27.76 10.06
N VAL A 144 4.59 -26.71 10.90
CA VAL A 144 4.08 -25.35 10.61
C VAL A 144 5.09 -24.34 11.16
N VAL A 145 5.88 -23.75 10.27
CA VAL A 145 6.98 -22.84 10.61
C VAL A 145 6.69 -21.46 10.02
N PHE A 146 6.81 -20.43 10.86
CA PHE A 146 6.78 -19.03 10.43
C PHE A 146 8.21 -18.53 10.26
N LEU A 147 8.60 -18.25 9.03
CA LEU A 147 9.89 -17.68 8.73
C LEU A 147 9.90 -16.21 9.17
N SER A 148 10.92 -15.84 9.95
CA SER A 148 11.14 -14.45 10.32
C SER A 148 11.28 -13.60 9.05
N PRO A 149 10.90 -12.30 9.10
CA PRO A 149 11.29 -11.39 8.05
C PRO A 149 12.80 -11.51 7.84
N MET A 150 13.24 -11.94 6.66
CA MET A 150 14.63 -11.76 6.28
C MET A 150 14.87 -10.25 6.25
N SER A 151 15.34 -9.70 7.37
CA SER A 151 16.36 -8.67 7.32
C SER A 151 17.43 -9.22 6.39
N ASN A 152 17.87 -8.44 5.41
CA ASN A 152 18.88 -8.81 4.44
C ASN A 152 20.26 -8.96 5.12
N ILE A 153 20.36 -9.91 6.06
CA ILE A 153 21.58 -10.30 6.75
C ILE A 153 22.08 -11.48 5.96
N LYS A 154 22.99 -11.16 5.03
CA LYS A 154 23.93 -12.11 4.46
C LYS A 154 24.37 -13.06 5.58
N PRO A 155 24.09 -14.37 5.51
CA PRO A 155 24.63 -15.30 6.50
C PRO A 155 26.15 -15.25 6.33
N GLU A 156 26.83 -14.56 7.25
CA GLU A 156 28.27 -14.69 7.36
C GLU A 156 28.53 -16.11 7.83
N LEU A 157 28.99 -16.94 6.91
CA LEU A 157 29.39 -18.30 7.16
C LEU A 157 30.48 -18.28 8.25
N PRO A 158 30.31 -18.93 9.41
CA PRO A 158 31.39 -19.08 10.35
C PRO A 158 32.51 -19.86 9.64
N LYS A 159 33.67 -19.24 9.45
CA LYS A 159 34.87 -19.97 9.03
C LYS A 159 35.10 -21.12 10.02
N PRO A 160 35.32 -22.36 9.56
CA PRO A 160 35.69 -23.44 10.46
C PRO A 160 37.07 -23.11 11.05
N ILE A 161 37.10 -22.83 12.35
CA ILE A 161 38.34 -22.80 13.13
C ILE A 161 38.78 -24.25 13.23
N ASN A 162 39.84 -24.58 12.51
CA ASN A 162 40.47 -25.90 12.57
C ASN A 162 40.82 -26.24 14.01
N THR A 163 40.28 -27.37 14.45
CA THR A 163 40.61 -28.10 15.66
C THR A 163 42.09 -28.45 15.66
N SER A 164 42.83 -27.89 16.62
CA SER A 164 44.07 -28.48 17.11
C SER A 164 44.17 -28.27 18.62
N GLN A 165 43.65 -29.23 19.38
CA GLN A 165 44.19 -29.60 20.68
C GLN A 165 45.16 -30.78 20.46
N PRO A 166 46.19 -31.02 21.32
CA PRO A 166 46.03 -31.05 22.77
C PRO A 166 47.25 -30.60 23.62
N ARG A 167 47.00 -30.20 24.88
CA ARG A 167 47.67 -30.68 26.11
C ARG A 167 47.29 -29.79 27.33
N MET A 168 46.64 -30.41 28.31
CA MET A 168 46.65 -30.05 29.73
C MET A 168 48.00 -30.53 30.35
N PRO A 169 48.46 -30.13 31.58
CA PRO A 169 47.62 -29.82 32.75
C PRO A 169 48.10 -28.75 33.78
N GLU A 170 47.16 -28.45 34.69
CA GLU A 170 47.29 -28.24 36.16
C GLU A 170 47.51 -26.85 36.83
N ARG A 171 46.64 -26.63 37.84
CA ARG A 171 46.72 -25.76 39.07
C ARG A 171 46.49 -24.25 38.88
N SER A 172 45.77 -23.48 39.73
CA SER A 172 45.40 -23.59 41.15
C SER A 172 44.24 -22.62 41.52
N SER A 173 43.32 -23.08 42.38
CA SER A 173 42.68 -22.43 43.56
C SER A 173 42.59 -20.89 43.78
N ASN A 174 41.39 -20.48 44.25
CA ASN A 174 40.97 -19.32 45.09
C ASN A 174 40.69 -17.98 44.34
N SER A 175 39.71 -17.12 44.67
CA SER A 175 39.03 -16.79 45.92
C SER A 175 37.68 -16.06 45.68
N LEU A 176 36.86 -16.00 46.74
CA LEU A 176 35.59 -15.30 46.93
C LEU A 176 35.59 -13.79 46.59
N GLY A 177 34.40 -13.23 46.30
CA GLY A 177 34.02 -11.87 46.72
C GLY A 177 33.13 -11.09 45.75
N SER A 178 31.85 -10.92 46.09
CA SER A 178 30.96 -9.86 45.56
C SER A 178 30.87 -8.71 46.58
N PRO A 179 30.10 -7.63 46.34
CA PRO A 179 30.23 -6.45 45.45
C PRO A 179 30.35 -5.18 46.37
N PRO A 180 29.81 -3.94 46.15
CA PRO A 180 29.27 -3.21 44.97
C PRO A 180 29.88 -1.79 44.80
N PHE A 181 29.53 -1.03 43.76
CA PHE A 181 29.49 0.45 43.85
C PHE A 181 28.57 1.08 42.80
N LEU A 182 27.57 1.82 43.29
CA LEU A 182 26.79 2.83 42.60
C LEU A 182 27.71 4.04 42.34
N ASP A 183 27.68 4.63 41.15
CA ASP A 183 27.88 6.08 41.09
C ASP A 183 26.98 6.71 40.02
N GLU A 184 26.28 7.71 40.51
CA GLU A 184 25.31 8.57 39.86
C GLU A 184 26.07 9.77 39.31
N THR A 185 26.15 9.92 37.98
CA THR A 185 26.54 11.21 37.40
C THR A 185 25.56 11.66 36.34
N LYS A 186 24.52 12.38 36.82
CA LYS A 186 23.94 13.50 36.10
C LYS A 186 25.05 14.45 35.64
N ARG A 187 25.19 14.68 34.34
CA ARG A 187 25.51 16.02 33.84
C ARG A 187 24.66 16.37 32.62
N LEU A 188 24.19 17.61 32.70
CA LEU A 188 23.09 18.25 32.00
C LEU A 188 23.39 18.61 30.54
N SER A 189 22.30 18.66 29.77
CA SER A 189 21.95 19.66 28.76
C SER A 189 22.89 19.95 27.59
N SER A 190 22.34 19.78 26.38
CA SER A 190 22.44 20.79 25.32
C SER A 190 21.20 20.74 24.44
N SER A 191 20.32 21.73 24.66
CA SER A 191 19.27 22.14 23.73
C SER A 191 19.87 22.65 22.42
N SER A 192 19.17 22.42 21.32
CA SER A 192 19.26 23.29 20.15
C SER A 192 17.88 23.41 19.53
N THR A 193 17.24 24.54 19.83
CA THR A 193 16.08 25.11 19.16
C THR A 193 16.55 25.79 17.89
N SER A 194 16.00 25.42 16.74
CA SER A 194 16.12 26.18 15.49
C SER A 194 14.78 26.83 15.17
N THR A 195 14.71 28.13 15.41
CA THR A 195 13.67 29.06 14.95
C THR A 195 13.84 29.36 13.47
N VAL A 196 12.76 29.29 12.69
CA VAL A 196 12.70 29.85 11.34
C VAL A 196 11.84 31.10 11.41
N THR A 197 12.47 32.22 11.03
CA THR A 197 11.92 33.57 11.07
C THR A 197 11.06 33.87 9.85
N SER A 198 10.04 34.69 10.10
CA SER A 198 9.02 35.24 9.23
C SER A 198 9.54 35.94 7.97
N SER A 199 8.72 35.97 6.92
CA SER A 199 8.56 37.15 6.06
C SER A 199 7.16 37.20 5.45
N ASP A 200 6.67 38.42 5.42
CA ASP A 200 5.32 38.92 5.26
C ASP A 200 5.01 39.31 3.80
N SER A 201 3.71 39.45 3.51
CA SER A 201 3.11 40.29 2.48
C SER A 201 3.11 39.81 1.02
N SER A 202 1.91 39.43 0.53
CA SER A 202 1.16 40.19 -0.51
C SER A 202 0.05 39.33 -1.17
N GLN A 203 -1.21 39.60 -0.84
CA GLN A 203 -2.37 39.46 -1.74
C GLN A 203 -2.88 40.88 -2.05
N PRO A 204 -3.71 41.14 -3.09
CA PRO A 204 -4.15 40.31 -4.22
C PRO A 204 -3.89 41.01 -5.59
N SER A 205 -4.07 40.32 -6.72
CA SER A 205 -4.21 40.97 -8.03
C SER A 205 -5.56 40.63 -8.66
N SER A 206 -6.43 41.62 -8.66
CA SER A 206 -7.62 41.74 -9.49
C SER A 206 -7.21 42.35 -10.83
N ILE A 207 -7.60 41.73 -11.96
CA ILE A 207 -7.68 42.42 -13.25
C ILE A 207 -9.03 42.09 -13.91
N LEU A 208 -9.81 43.15 -14.00
CA LEU A 208 -10.98 43.35 -14.85
C LEU A 208 -10.57 43.55 -16.31
N VAL A 209 -11.43 43.06 -17.21
CA VAL A 209 -11.73 43.57 -18.56
C VAL A 209 -10.68 43.36 -19.66
N THR A 210 -11.03 42.50 -20.62
CA THR A 210 -10.73 42.76 -22.03
C THR A 210 -12.00 42.63 -22.85
N LYS A 211 -12.49 43.81 -23.22
CA LYS A 211 -13.51 44.11 -24.22
C LYS A 211 -13.09 43.49 -25.56
N HIS A 212 -13.82 42.49 -26.06
CA HIS A 212 -13.87 42.22 -27.49
C HIS A 212 -15.07 42.99 -28.05
N ASN A 213 -14.75 44.04 -28.79
CA ASN A 213 -15.66 44.80 -29.62
C ASN A 213 -15.41 44.28 -31.03
N GLY A 214 -16.40 43.68 -31.68
CA GLY A 214 -16.24 43.16 -33.04
C GLY A 214 -17.55 42.62 -33.61
N ASP A 215 -18.31 43.53 -34.20
CA ASP A 215 -19.26 43.31 -35.30
C ASP A 215 -20.30 42.17 -35.23
N LYS A 216 -21.55 42.58 -34.98
CA LYS A 216 -22.74 41.93 -35.58
C LYS A 216 -22.73 42.18 -37.09
N PRO A 217 -23.42 41.36 -37.91
CA PRO A 217 -24.79 41.75 -38.23
C PRO A 217 -25.81 40.61 -38.34
N LYS A 218 -27.08 40.97 -38.05
CA LYS A 218 -28.36 40.48 -38.64
C LYS A 218 -28.65 38.97 -38.49
N GLY A 219 -29.60 38.52 -37.68
CA GLY A 219 -30.99 38.98 -37.59
C GLY A 219 -31.87 38.21 -38.58
N ARG A 220 -32.60 37.19 -38.09
CA ARG A 220 -33.96 36.79 -38.55
C ARG A 220 -34.47 35.63 -37.68
N VAL A 221 -35.36 35.94 -36.74
CA VAL A 221 -36.25 34.98 -36.08
C VAL A 221 -37.48 34.83 -36.96
N THR A 222 -37.89 33.61 -37.27
CA THR A 222 -39.13 33.32 -38.00
C THR A 222 -39.99 32.46 -37.08
N PHE A 223 -41.12 32.99 -36.61
CA PHE A 223 -42.21 32.20 -36.02
C PHE A 223 -43.13 31.78 -37.16
N ALA A 224 -43.45 30.49 -37.24
CA ALA A 224 -44.54 29.99 -38.06
C ALA A 224 -45.72 29.68 -37.11
N ASP A 225 -46.86 30.27 -37.44
CA ASP A 225 -48.16 30.07 -36.83
C ASP A 225 -48.95 29.13 -37.75
N GLU A 226 -49.56 28.10 -37.18
CA GLU A 226 -50.79 27.44 -37.69
C GLU A 226 -51.61 26.96 -36.49
#